data_AF-A0A351BFR3-F1
#
_entry.id   AF-A0A351BFR3-F1
#
_cell.length_a   1.000
_cell.length_b   1.000
_cell.length_c   1.000
_cell.angle_alpha   90.00
_cell.angle_beta   90.00
_cell.angle_gamma   90.00
#
_symmetry.space_group_name_H-M   'P 1'
#
loop_
_entity.id
_entity.type
_entity.pdbx_description
1 polymer ?
#
loop_
_entity_poly.entity_id
_entity_poly.type
_entity_poly.pdbx_seq_one_letter_code
_entity_poly.pdbx_strand_id
1 'polypeptide(L)'
;MARHELAATLCEHLGWVTLTGTAKTGACLEFLQRLQAAGLLVLPTPRPSPRRRSTSPRAVVGPLIEESPVDCTLSALAPVRLEVIRDTALVTQWNALMARWHPLGFQGAFGYRLR
;
A
#
# COMPACT_ATOMS: atom_id res chain seq x y z
N MET A 1 -12.37 23.25 -12.15
CA MET A 1 -11.49 22.11 -12.43
C MET A 1 -11.32 21.29 -11.16
N ALA A 2 -11.51 19.97 -11.22
CA ALA A 2 -11.27 19.12 -10.07
C ALA A 2 -9.75 18.97 -9.84
N ARG A 3 -9.28 18.95 -8.57
CA ARG A 3 -7.85 18.77 -8.25
C ARG A 3 -7.24 17.54 -8.94
N HIS A 4 -8.03 16.49 -9.11
CA HIS A 4 -7.62 15.25 -9.77
C HIS A 4 -7.33 15.45 -11.27
N GLU A 5 -8.17 16.21 -11.98
CA GLU A 5 -7.95 16.54 -13.39
C GLU A 5 -6.68 17.37 -13.55
N LEU A 6 -6.47 18.37 -12.69
CA LEU A 6 -5.26 19.18 -12.68
C LEU A 6 -4.01 18.32 -12.50
N ALA A 7 -4.03 17.41 -11.54
CA ALA A 7 -2.90 16.51 -11.29
C ALA A 7 -2.67 15.52 -12.44
N ALA A 8 -3.73 15.04 -13.11
CA ALA A 8 -3.60 14.18 -14.28
C ALA A 8 -2.93 14.93 -15.45
N THR A 9 -3.41 16.13 -15.76
CA THR A 9 -2.82 17.00 -16.79
C THR A 9 -1.35 17.31 -16.47
N LEU A 10 -1.02 17.68 -15.24
CA LEU A 10 0.38 17.93 -14.86
C LEU A 10 1.26 16.68 -15.00
N CYS A 11 0.75 15.51 -14.62
CA CYS A 11 1.46 14.25 -14.81
C CYS A 11 1.74 13.97 -16.29
N GLU A 12 0.78 14.23 -17.19
CA GLU A 12 0.96 14.08 -18.63
C GLU A 12 2.03 15.04 -19.16
N HIS A 13 1.93 16.32 -18.82
CA HIS A 13 2.88 17.35 -19.27
C HIS A 13 4.31 17.14 -18.77
N LEU A 14 4.47 16.62 -17.55
CA LEU A 14 5.79 16.38 -16.95
C LEU A 14 6.35 14.99 -17.26
N GLY A 15 5.63 14.15 -18.01
CA GLY A 15 5.99 12.74 -18.21
C GLY A 15 6.03 11.95 -16.89
N TRP A 16 5.30 12.39 -15.87
CA TRP A 16 5.33 11.80 -14.54
C TRP A 16 4.40 10.58 -14.44
N VAL A 17 4.86 9.49 -15.05
CA VAL A 17 4.12 8.22 -15.19
C VAL A 17 4.78 7.07 -14.42
N THR A 18 4.02 6.00 -14.19
CA THR A 18 4.52 4.71 -13.66
C THR A 18 5.24 3.91 -14.75
N LEU A 19 5.88 2.80 -14.37
CA LEU A 19 6.48 1.87 -15.32
C LEU A 19 5.46 1.27 -16.31
N THR A 20 4.17 1.24 -15.95
CA THR A 20 3.08 0.79 -16.83
C THR A 20 2.47 1.94 -17.64
N GLY A 21 3.10 3.13 -17.64
CA GLY A 21 2.64 4.30 -18.39
C GLY A 21 1.45 5.06 -17.78
N THR A 22 0.98 4.66 -16.59
CA THR A 22 -0.16 5.35 -15.95
C THR A 22 0.31 6.61 -15.20
N ALA A 23 -0.47 7.70 -15.27
CA ALA A 23 -0.16 8.95 -14.57
C ALA A 23 -0.04 8.75 -13.05
N LYS A 24 0.99 9.33 -12.42
CA LYS A 24 1.18 9.29 -10.95
C LYS A 24 0.32 10.32 -10.21
N THR A 25 -0.98 10.41 -10.53
CA THR A 25 -1.90 11.45 -10.04
C THR A 25 -1.94 11.52 -8.51
N GLY A 26 -1.86 10.39 -7.81
CA GLY A 26 -1.83 10.37 -6.33
C GLY A 26 -0.59 11.08 -5.75
N ALA A 27 0.60 10.79 -6.28
CA ALA A 27 1.84 11.43 -5.85
C ALA A 27 1.89 12.91 -6.24
N CYS A 28 1.37 13.25 -7.44
CA CYS A 28 1.25 14.64 -7.88
C CYS A 28 0.31 15.44 -6.96
N LEU A 29 -0.84 14.89 -6.57
CA LEU A 29 -1.74 15.52 -5.62
C LEU A 29 -1.09 15.77 -4.26
N GLU A 30 -0.37 14.79 -3.73
CA GLU A 30 0.36 14.95 -2.47
C GLU A 30 1.41 16.05 -2.57
N PHE A 31 2.17 16.08 -3.67
CA PHE A 31 3.14 17.14 -3.95
C PHE A 31 2.49 18.53 -4.03
N LEU A 32 1.40 18.67 -4.77
CA LEU A 32 0.64 19.92 -4.87
C LEU A 32 0.10 20.37 -3.51
N GLN A 33 -0.36 19.44 -2.66
CA GLN A 33 -0.80 19.74 -1.30
C GLN A 33 0.35 20.27 -0.44
N ARG A 34 1.56 19.71 -0.57
CA ARG A 34 2.76 20.20 0.12
C ARG A 34 3.14 21.61 -0.36
N LEU A 35 3.06 21.89 -1.66
CA LEU A 35 3.30 23.24 -2.20
C LEU A 35 2.29 24.25 -1.67
N GLN A 36 1.00 23.87 -1.58
CA GLN A 36 -0.01 24.73 -0.96
C GLN A 36 0.27 24.98 0.52
N ALA A 37 0.65 23.93 1.27
CA ALA A 37 1.00 24.05 2.69
C ALA A 37 2.22 24.95 2.92
N ALA A 38 3.15 24.99 1.95
CA ALA A 38 4.28 25.90 1.93
C ALA A 38 3.92 27.33 1.44
N GLY A 39 2.67 27.60 1.08
CA GLY A 39 2.21 28.91 0.59
C GLY A 39 2.65 29.25 -0.83
N LEU A 40 3.19 28.29 -1.58
CA LEU A 40 3.73 28.51 -2.93
C LEU A 40 2.65 28.55 -4.02
N LEU A 41 1.48 27.99 -3.74
CA LEU A 41 0.32 28.00 -4.63
C LEU A 41 -0.98 27.88 -3.85
N VAL A 42 -2.10 28.11 -4.52
CA VAL A 42 -3.45 27.88 -3.98
C VAL A 42 -4.17 26.85 -4.85
N LEU A 43 -4.58 25.72 -4.27
CA LEU A 43 -5.34 24.71 -4.99
C LEU A 43 -6.84 24.98 -4.93
N PRO A 44 -7.62 24.64 -5.99
CA PRO A 44 -9.08 24.75 -5.99
C PRO A 44 -9.72 24.06 -4.79
N THR A 45 -10.84 24.52 -4.26
CA THR A 45 -11.51 23.89 -3.11
C THR A 45 -11.78 22.39 -3.37
N PRO A 46 -11.47 21.49 -2.41
CA PRO A 46 -11.76 20.07 -2.59
C PRO A 46 -13.28 19.86 -2.69
N ARG A 47 -13.72 19.06 -3.67
CA ARG A 47 -15.11 18.57 -3.68
C ARG A 47 -15.27 17.49 -2.60
N PRO A 48 -16.38 17.47 -1.86
CA PRO A 48 -16.63 16.42 -0.88
C PRO A 48 -16.67 15.07 -1.60
N SER A 49 -15.76 14.17 -1.24
CA SER A 49 -15.82 12.76 -1.62
C SER A 49 -16.32 11.94 -0.43
N PRO A 50 -17.09 10.86 -0.66
CA PRO A 50 -17.44 9.96 0.41
C PRO A 50 -16.16 9.43 1.05
N ARG A 51 -16.02 9.62 2.37
CA ARG A 51 -14.92 9.04 3.15
C ARG A 51 -14.88 7.55 2.86
N ARG A 52 -13.80 7.08 2.22
CA ARG A 52 -13.52 5.66 2.09
C ARG A 52 -13.36 5.14 3.52
N ARG A 53 -14.29 4.30 3.99
CA ARG A 53 -14.19 3.70 5.32
C ARG A 53 -12.85 2.98 5.38
N SER A 54 -11.96 3.44 6.26
CA SER A 54 -10.81 2.65 6.64
C SER A 54 -11.37 1.47 7.42
N THR A 55 -11.44 0.30 6.78
CA THR A 55 -11.69 -0.94 7.50
C THR A 55 -10.50 -1.12 8.43
N SER A 56 -10.72 -0.89 9.73
CA SER A 56 -9.79 -1.35 10.76
C SER A 56 -9.44 -2.80 10.46
N PRO A 57 -8.15 -3.21 10.55
CA PRO A 57 -7.80 -4.62 10.47
C PRO A 57 -8.65 -5.35 11.50
N ARG A 58 -9.61 -6.16 11.03
CA ARG A 58 -10.35 -7.07 11.90
C ARG A 58 -9.32 -8.09 12.39
N ALA A 59 -9.35 -8.45 13.67
CA ALA A 59 -8.56 -9.58 14.15
C ALA A 59 -8.99 -10.81 13.35
N VAL A 60 -8.16 -11.19 12.39
CA VAL A 60 -8.37 -12.40 11.59
C VAL A 60 -7.85 -13.55 12.44
N VAL A 61 -8.70 -14.53 12.71
CA VAL A 61 -8.27 -15.80 13.28
C VAL A 61 -7.37 -16.45 12.24
N GLY A 62 -6.06 -16.35 12.43
CA GLY A 62 -5.07 -16.96 11.57
C GLY A 62 -5.07 -18.49 11.75
N PRO A 63 -4.43 -19.22 10.81
CA PRO A 63 -4.24 -20.65 10.99
C PRO A 63 -3.47 -20.94 12.28
N LEU A 64 -3.71 -22.12 12.86
CA LEU A 64 -2.88 -22.63 13.95
C LEU A 64 -1.48 -22.88 13.38
N ILE A 65 -0.49 -22.13 13.87
CA ILE A 65 0.90 -22.26 13.47
C ILE A 65 1.66 -22.87 14.62
N GLU A 66 2.52 -23.83 14.31
CA GLU A 66 3.49 -24.37 15.25
C GLU A 66 4.44 -23.25 15.67
N GLU A 67 4.40 -22.84 16.94
CA GLU A 67 5.23 -21.77 17.49
C GLU A 67 6.58 -22.27 18.02
N SER A 68 6.84 -23.58 17.85
CA SER A 68 8.10 -24.22 18.22
C SER A 68 9.26 -23.53 17.49
N PRO A 69 10.29 -23.07 18.21
CA PRO A 69 11.43 -22.42 17.58
C PRO A 69 12.11 -23.40 16.62
N VAL A 70 12.51 -22.88 15.47
CA VAL A 70 13.29 -23.64 14.50
C VAL A 70 14.73 -23.71 14.98
N ASP A 71 15.09 -24.84 15.58
CA ASP A 71 16.45 -25.12 16.06
C ASP A 71 17.15 -26.08 15.11
N CYS A 72 17.71 -25.53 14.02
CA CYS A 72 18.53 -26.28 13.08
C CYS A 72 19.55 -25.37 12.40
N THR A 73 20.53 -25.99 11.74
CA THR A 73 21.48 -25.23 10.93
C THR A 73 20.79 -24.67 9.69
N LEU A 74 21.23 -23.50 9.21
CA LEU A 74 20.69 -22.89 8.00
C LEU A 74 20.79 -23.82 6.78
N SER A 75 21.83 -24.67 6.72
CA SER A 75 22.00 -25.67 5.66
C SER A 75 20.99 -26.81 5.71
N ALA A 76 20.39 -27.08 6.88
CA ALA A 76 19.33 -28.07 7.04
C ALA A 76 17.94 -27.50 6.67
N LEU A 77 17.82 -26.17 6.52
CA LEU A 77 16.61 -25.55 6.02
C LEU A 77 16.48 -25.75 4.52
N ALA A 78 15.31 -26.23 4.10
CA ALA A 78 14.96 -26.29 2.69
C ALA A 78 14.98 -24.87 2.07
N PRO A 79 15.25 -24.74 0.75
CA PRO A 79 15.24 -23.45 0.08
C PRO A 79 13.91 -22.70 0.30
N VAL A 80 14.02 -21.42 0.65
CA VAL A 80 12.86 -20.52 0.78
C VAL A 80 12.33 -20.18 -0.61
N ARG A 81 11.02 -20.30 -0.79
CA ARG A 81 10.33 -19.92 -2.03
C ARG A 81 9.47 -18.68 -1.79
N LEU A 82 9.49 -17.77 -2.75
CA LEU A 82 8.60 -16.62 -2.76
C LEU A 82 7.38 -16.96 -3.61
N GLU A 83 6.20 -16.90 -3.01
CA GLU A 83 4.94 -17.14 -3.70
C GLU A 83 4.13 -15.85 -3.78
N VAL A 84 3.61 -15.55 -4.97
CA VAL A 84 2.69 -14.43 -5.17
C VAL A 84 1.32 -14.87 -4.66
N ILE A 85 0.79 -14.12 -3.70
CA ILE A 85 -0.56 -14.35 -3.16
C ILE A 85 -1.60 -14.00 -4.23
N ARG A 86 -2.31 -15.01 -4.73
CA ARG A 86 -3.31 -14.85 -5.81
C ARG A 86 -4.76 -15.02 -5.35
N ASP A 87 -4.99 -15.76 -4.28
CA ASP A 87 -6.33 -16.05 -3.76
C ASP A 87 -6.64 -15.35 -2.42
N THR A 88 -7.93 -15.28 -2.10
CA THR A 88 -8.44 -14.59 -0.90
C THR A 88 -8.12 -15.32 0.41
N ALA A 89 -7.88 -16.63 0.38
CA ALA A 89 -7.54 -17.40 1.58
C ALA A 89 -6.11 -17.10 2.03
N LEU A 90 -5.16 -17.08 1.08
CA LEU A 90 -3.77 -16.68 1.33
C LEU A 90 -3.66 -15.22 1.77
N VAL A 91 -4.46 -14.31 1.21
CA VAL A 91 -4.54 -12.91 1.71
C VAL A 91 -4.98 -12.88 3.17
N THR A 92 -5.96 -13.70 3.53
CA THR A 92 -6.51 -13.77 4.89
C THR A 92 -5.45 -14.29 5.87
N GLN A 93 -4.75 -15.38 5.51
CA GLN A 93 -3.64 -15.93 6.29
C GLN A 93 -2.50 -14.92 6.46
N TRP A 94 -2.08 -14.26 5.37
CA TRP A 94 -1.03 -13.24 5.41
C TRP A 94 -1.40 -12.09 6.35
N ASN A 95 -2.63 -11.56 6.25
CA ASN A 95 -3.08 -10.47 7.10
C ASN A 95 -3.12 -10.87 8.59
N ALA A 96 -3.53 -12.11 8.91
CA ALA A 96 -3.52 -12.61 10.28
C ALA A 96 -2.10 -12.71 10.85
N LEU A 97 -1.17 -13.26 10.06
CA LEU A 97 0.25 -13.38 10.41
C LEU A 97 0.89 -12.01 10.65
N MET A 98 0.68 -11.08 9.73
CA MET A 98 1.21 -9.72 9.84
C MET A 98 0.60 -8.96 11.02
N ALA A 99 -0.70 -9.13 11.29
CA ALA A 99 -1.33 -8.52 12.45
C ALA A 99 -0.76 -9.06 13.78
N ARG A 100 -0.37 -10.34 13.81
CA ARG A 100 0.15 -10.99 15.02
C ARG A 100 1.63 -10.68 15.27
N TRP A 101 2.47 -10.74 14.23
CA TRP A 101 3.93 -10.79 14.38
C TRP A 101 4.68 -9.61 13.75
N HIS A 102 4.02 -8.67 13.07
CA HIS A 102 4.71 -7.50 12.51
C HIS A 102 5.20 -6.58 13.64
N PRO A 103 6.51 -6.32 13.77
CA PRO A 103 7.06 -5.60 14.92
C PRO A 103 6.51 -4.18 15.11
N LEU A 104 6.09 -3.53 14.02
CA LEU A 104 5.56 -2.15 14.03
C LEU A 104 4.03 -2.10 13.89
N GLY A 105 3.36 -3.25 13.90
CA GLY A 105 1.94 -3.37 13.57
C GLY A 105 1.68 -3.23 12.06
N PHE A 106 0.81 -4.07 11.51
CA PHE A 106 0.53 -4.05 10.08
C PHE A 106 -0.71 -3.20 9.78
N GLN A 107 -0.52 -2.08 9.09
CA GLN A 107 -1.59 -1.16 8.66
C GLN A 107 -1.91 -1.29 7.15
N GLY A 108 -1.32 -2.29 6.49
CA GLY A 108 -1.42 -2.51 5.06
C GLY A 108 -0.07 -2.44 4.36
N ALA A 109 0.06 -3.15 3.24
CA ALA A 109 1.30 -3.18 2.47
C ALA A 109 1.55 -1.82 1.78
N PHE A 110 2.77 -1.31 1.92
CA PHE A 110 3.25 -0.09 1.28
C PHE A 110 4.02 -0.41 -0.01
N GLY A 111 4.10 0.56 -0.91
CA GLY A 111 4.87 0.45 -2.15
C GLY A 111 4.18 -0.30 -3.30
N TYR A 112 4.96 -0.56 -4.34
CA TYR A 112 4.54 -1.34 -5.51
C TYR A 112 4.35 -2.80 -5.11
N ARG A 113 3.24 -3.37 -5.57
CA ARG A 113 2.85 -4.75 -5.27
C ARG A 113 2.59 -5.48 -6.58
N LEU A 114 3.11 -6.71 -6.64
CA LEU A 114 2.67 -7.67 -7.64
C LEU A 114 1.19 -7.98 -7.35
N ARG A 115 0.38 -7.97 -8.41
CA ARG A 115 -1.02 -8.40 -8.39
C ARG A 115 -1.16 -9.66 -9.23
#